data_AF-A0A183AV98-F1
#
_entry.id   AF-A0A183AV98-F1
#
_cell.length_a   1.000
_cell.length_b   1.000
_cell.length_c   1.000
_cell.angle_alpha   90.00
_cell.angle_beta   90.00
_cell.angle_gamma   90.00
#
_symmetry.space_group_name_H-M   'P 1'
#
loop_
_entity.id
_entity.type
_entity.pdbx_description
1 polymer ?
#
loop_
_entity_poly.entity_id
_entity_poly.type
_entity_poly.pdbx_seq_one_letter_code
_entity_poly.pdbx_strand_id
1 'polypeptide(L)'
;LRNIRDNDEKDSAFRGICNLITLNPAGVLNDFLFFCDAVASWNAPKEDLKERFHAILHGFKAQVGEEEWTKFWTQCPPMLRERLAAQYGL
;
A
#
# COMPACT_ATOMS: atom_id res chain seq x y z
N LEU A 1 10.51 -9.52 -0.19
CA LEU A 1 10.85 -8.09 -0.34
C LEU A 1 10.77 -7.28 0.96
N ARG A 2 10.04 -7.74 1.99
CA ARG A 2 9.88 -7.06 3.30
C ARG A 2 11.18 -6.77 4.07
N ASN A 3 12.24 -7.56 3.87
CA ASN A 3 13.53 -7.44 4.59
C ASN A 3 14.65 -6.78 3.76
N ILE A 4 14.32 -6.22 2.58
CA ILE A 4 15.31 -5.54 1.74
C ILE A 4 15.32 -4.06 2.13
N ARG A 5 16.52 -3.54 2.42
CA ARG A 5 16.74 -2.10 2.64
C ARG A 5 16.26 -1.33 1.41
N ASP A 6 15.66 -0.17 1.64
CA ASP A 6 15.20 0.71 0.58
C ASP A 6 16.39 1.03 -0.35
N ASN A 7 16.32 0.57 -1.60
CA ASN A 7 17.34 0.73 -2.64
C ASN A 7 16.66 1.06 -3.99
N ASP A 8 17.45 1.43 -5.00
CA ASP A 8 16.89 1.81 -6.30
C ASP A 8 16.18 0.66 -7.03
N GLU A 9 16.57 -0.59 -6.78
CA GLU A 9 15.85 -1.76 -7.31
C GLU A 9 14.45 -1.91 -6.71
N LYS A 10 14.33 -1.74 -5.38
CA LYS A 10 13.05 -1.74 -4.68
C LYS A 10 12.18 -0.57 -5.17
N ASP A 11 12.77 0.62 -5.37
CA ASP A 11 12.05 1.79 -5.89
C ASP A 11 11.49 1.52 -7.30
N SER A 12 12.34 1.04 -8.20
CA SER A 12 11.93 0.66 -9.56
C SER A 12 10.85 -0.42 -9.57
N ALA A 13 11.01 -1.47 -8.77
CA ALA A 13 10.04 -2.57 -8.67
C ALA A 13 8.67 -2.07 -8.17
N PHE A 14 8.64 -1.24 -7.13
CA PHE A 14 7.39 -0.71 -6.59
C PHE A 14 6.74 0.31 -7.54
N ARG A 15 7.50 1.08 -8.31
CA ARG A 15 6.94 1.90 -9.40
C ARG A 15 6.24 1.04 -10.45
N GLY A 16 6.86 -0.08 -10.83
CA GLY A 16 6.26 -1.07 -11.71
C GLY A 16 4.95 -1.63 -11.14
N ILE A 17 4.95 -2.04 -9.87
CA ILE A 17 3.74 -2.53 -9.18
C ILE A 17 2.65 -1.45 -9.15
N CYS A 18 2.98 -0.20 -8.80
CA CYS A 18 2.01 0.90 -8.78
C CYS A 18 1.38 1.13 -10.16
N ASN A 19 2.18 1.06 -11.23
CA ASN A 19 1.67 1.19 -12.59
C ASN A 19 0.71 0.03 -12.94
N LEU A 20 1.04 -1.21 -12.58
CA LEU A 20 0.16 -2.37 -12.82
C LEU A 20 -1.17 -2.24 -12.07
N ILE A 21 -1.14 -1.82 -10.81
CA ILE A 21 -2.35 -1.59 -10.01
C ILE A 21 -3.19 -0.48 -10.62
N THR A 22 -2.57 0.59 -11.12
CA THR A 22 -3.29 1.69 -11.77
C THR A 22 -3.99 1.24 -13.05
N LEU A 23 -3.39 0.31 -13.81
CA LEU A 23 -3.98 -0.25 -15.04
C LEU A 23 -5.08 -1.28 -14.75
N ASN A 24 -4.95 -2.05 -13.66
CA ASN A 24 -5.92 -3.07 -13.28
C ASN A 24 -6.04 -3.21 -11.75
N PRO A 25 -6.78 -2.31 -11.08
CA PRO A 25 -6.91 -2.33 -9.62
C PRO A 25 -7.70 -3.54 -9.12
N ALA A 26 -8.62 -4.09 -9.94
CA ALA A 26 -9.37 -5.28 -9.60
C ALA A 26 -8.47 -6.51 -9.40
N GLY A 27 -7.33 -6.57 -10.11
CA GLY A 27 -6.38 -7.68 -10.04
C GLY A 27 -5.63 -7.80 -8.70
N VAL A 28 -5.58 -6.73 -7.89
CA VAL A 28 -4.87 -6.73 -6.59
C VAL A 28 -5.82 -6.82 -5.39
N LEU A 29 -7.14 -6.77 -5.59
CA LEU A 29 -8.11 -6.66 -4.47
C LEU A 29 -7.96 -7.79 -3.44
N ASN A 30 -7.81 -9.03 -3.89
CA ASN A 30 -7.68 -10.20 -3.01
C ASN A 30 -6.33 -10.23 -2.26
N ASP A 31 -5.29 -9.68 -2.87
CA ASP A 31 -3.91 -9.67 -2.34
C ASP A 31 -3.51 -8.32 -1.77
N PHE A 32 -4.48 -7.41 -1.57
CA PHE A 32 -4.20 -6.02 -1.20
C PHE A 32 -3.53 -5.90 0.17
N LEU A 33 -3.80 -6.84 1.09
CA LEU A 33 -3.11 -6.91 2.38
C LEU A 33 -1.58 -7.09 2.22
N PHE A 34 -1.14 -7.88 1.23
CA PHE A 34 0.28 -8.05 0.94
C PHE A 34 0.89 -6.77 0.38
N PHE A 35 0.14 -6.02 -0.44
CA PHE A 35 0.58 -4.71 -0.92
C PHE A 35 0.72 -3.71 0.24
N CYS A 36 -0.27 -3.63 1.13
CA CYS A 36 -0.22 -2.81 2.35
C CYS A 36 1.01 -3.13 3.21
N ASP A 37 1.30 -4.41 3.45
CA ASP A 37 2.47 -4.85 4.21
C ASP A 37 3.79 -4.47 3.51
N ALA A 38 3.83 -4.62 2.18
CA ALA A 38 4.97 -4.24 1.37
C ALA A 38 5.22 -2.73 1.39
N VAL A 39 4.17 -1.91 1.31
CA VAL A 39 4.23 -0.44 1.43
C VAL A 39 4.71 -0.02 2.83
N ALA A 40 4.17 -0.63 3.89
CA ALA A 40 4.58 -0.33 5.27
C ALA A 40 6.01 -0.78 5.60
N SER A 41 6.65 -1.58 4.74
CA SER A 41 8.07 -1.94 4.86
C SER A 41 9.03 -0.81 4.45
N TRP A 42 8.53 0.24 3.79
CA TRP A 42 9.33 1.40 3.41
C TRP A 42 9.54 2.32 4.63
N ASN A 43 10.79 2.73 4.84
CA ASN A 43 11.13 3.66 5.92
C ASN A 43 11.11 5.11 5.41
N ALA A 44 11.69 5.35 4.23
CA ALA A 44 11.76 6.68 3.63
C ALA A 44 11.66 6.56 2.10
N PRO A 45 10.47 6.29 1.55
CA PRO A 45 10.27 6.30 0.11
C PRO A 45 10.48 7.72 -0.45
N LYS A 46 10.95 7.80 -1.70
CA LYS A 46 11.00 9.08 -2.44
C LYS A 46 9.60 9.68 -2.51
N GLU A 47 9.49 11.02 -2.49
CA GLU A 47 8.19 11.71 -2.38
C GLU A 47 7.20 11.29 -3.46
N ASP A 48 7.65 11.20 -4.71
CA ASP A 48 6.83 10.80 -5.85
C ASP A 48 6.36 9.34 -5.77
N LEU A 49 7.14 8.44 -5.16
CA LEU A 49 6.71 7.08 -4.86
C LEU A 49 5.72 7.04 -3.69
N LYS A 50 5.96 7.86 -2.65
CA LYS A 50 5.07 7.99 -1.50
C LYS A 50 3.68 8.48 -1.90
N GLU A 51 3.61 9.44 -2.82
CA GLU A 51 2.34 9.94 -3.39
C GLU A 51 1.59 8.84 -4.14
N ARG A 52 2.29 7.99 -4.90
CA ARG A 52 1.68 6.84 -5.58
C ARG A 52 1.09 5.84 -4.59
N PHE A 53 1.81 5.53 -3.52
CA PHE A 53 1.28 4.68 -2.45
C PHE A 53 0.03 5.30 -1.82
N HIS A 54 0.08 6.59 -1.48
CA HIS A 54 -1.06 7.31 -0.94
C HIS A 54 -2.29 7.22 -1.86
N ALA A 55 -2.12 7.52 -3.15
CA ALA A 55 -3.20 7.47 -4.14
C ALA A 55 -3.83 6.07 -4.24
N ILE A 56 -3.02 5.01 -4.26
CA ILE A 56 -3.51 3.63 -4.35
C ILE A 56 -4.24 3.22 -3.07
N LEU A 57 -3.68 3.53 -1.89
CA LEU A 57 -4.27 3.16 -0.60
C LEU A 57 -5.63 3.83 -0.38
N HIS A 58 -5.72 5.14 -0.60
CA HIS A 58 -6.99 5.88 -0.51
C HIS A 58 -7.96 5.52 -1.63
N GLY A 59 -7.45 5.25 -2.84
CA GLY A 59 -8.27 4.77 -3.96
C GLY A 59 -8.93 3.44 -3.65
N PHE A 60 -8.22 2.50 -3.04
CA PHE A 60 -8.78 1.22 -2.60
C PHE A 60 -9.86 1.42 -1.54
N LYS A 61 -9.60 2.22 -0.50
CA LYS A 61 -10.58 2.54 0.56
C LYS A 61 -11.88 3.11 -0.04
N ALA A 62 -11.75 4.06 -0.98
CA ALA A 62 -12.89 4.63 -1.67
C ALA A 62 -13.64 3.62 -2.56
N GLN A 63 -12.92 2.71 -3.22
CA GLN A 63 -13.50 1.71 -4.12
C GLN A 63 -14.28 0.62 -3.38
N VAL A 64 -13.77 0.11 -2.26
CA VAL A 64 -14.45 -0.95 -1.49
C VAL A 64 -15.56 -0.41 -0.59
N GLY A 65 -15.50 0.88 -0.24
CA GLY A 65 -16.47 1.54 0.63
C GLY A 65 -16.23 1.26 2.12
N GLU A 66 -16.87 2.05 2.98
CA GLU A 66 -16.56 2.12 4.42
C GLU A 66 -16.80 0.79 5.16
N GLU A 67 -17.84 0.04 4.78
CA GLU A 67 -18.19 -1.23 5.43
C GLU A 67 -17.13 -2.30 5.17
N GLU A 68 -16.79 -2.53 3.89
CA GLU A 68 -15.77 -3.51 3.51
C GLU A 68 -14.37 -3.06 3.94
N TRP A 69 -14.09 -1.75 3.88
CA TRP A 69 -12.86 -1.19 4.43
C TRP A 69 -12.71 -1.49 5.92
N THR A 70 -13.76 -1.31 6.72
CA THR A 70 -13.72 -1.60 8.16
C THR A 70 -13.44 -3.08 8.43
N LYS A 71 -14.04 -3.98 7.66
CA LYS A 71 -13.78 -5.43 7.76
C LYS A 71 -12.33 -5.76 7.40
N PHE A 72 -11.81 -5.19 6.32
CA PHE A 72 -10.41 -5.33 5.90
C PHE A 72 -9.44 -4.77 6.96
N TRP A 73 -9.73 -3.56 7.46
CA TRP A 73 -8.88 -2.86 8.42
C TRP A 73 -8.81 -3.61 9.76
N THR A 74 -9.91 -4.20 10.21
CA THR A 74 -9.92 -5.00 11.44
C THR A 74 -9.07 -6.27 11.34
N GLN A 75 -8.92 -6.82 10.12
CA GLN A 75 -8.05 -7.97 9.86
C GLN A 75 -6.56 -7.58 9.78
N CYS A 76 -6.25 -6.31 9.54
CA CYS A 76 -4.87 -5.84 9.47
C CYS A 76 -4.17 -5.95 10.85
N PRO A 77 -2.96 -6.53 10.91
CA PRO A 77 -2.17 -6.58 12.14
C PRO A 77 -2.03 -5.17 12.77
N PRO A 78 -2.06 -5.03 14.12
CA PRO A 78 -2.01 -3.72 14.78
C PRO A 78 -0.83 -2.84 14.34
N MET A 79 0.37 -3.42 14.27
CA MET A 79 1.59 -2.71 13.84
C MET A 79 1.49 -2.21 12.39
N LEU A 80 0.79 -2.95 11.52
CA LEU A 80 0.60 -2.55 10.12
C LEU A 80 -0.33 -1.33 10.04
N ARG A 81 -1.44 -1.37 10.79
CA ARG A 81 -2.39 -0.25 10.86
C ARG A 81 -1.74 1.02 11.38
N GLU A 82 -0.99 0.92 12.48
CA GLU A 82 -0.29 2.07 13.06
C GLU A 82 0.69 2.71 12.08
N ARG A 83 1.46 1.89 11.35
CA ARG A 83 2.38 2.39 10.32
C ARG A 83 1.66 3.07 9.16
N LEU A 84 0.62 2.43 8.63
CA LEU A 84 -0.14 2.97 7.51
C LEU A 84 -0.88 4.25 7.90
N ALA A 85 -1.45 4.32 9.10
CA ALA A 85 -2.07 5.53 9.64
C ALA A 85 -1.04 6.66 9.81
N ALA A 86 0.13 6.37 10.40
CA ALA A 86 1.18 7.37 10.63
C ALA A 86 1.80 7.90 9.33
N GLN A 87 1.97 7.05 8.30
CA GLN A 87 2.63 7.43 7.05
C GLN A 87 1.69 7.97 5.97
N TYR A 88 0.43 7.47 5.93
CA TYR A 88 -0.51 7.71 4.84
C TYR A 88 -1.92 8.16 5.29
N GLY A 89 -2.19 8.26 6.60
CA GLY A 89 -3.46 8.80 7.11
C GLY A 89 -4.71 7.97 6.79
N LEU A 90 -4.58 6.63 6.82
CA LEU A 90 -5.68 5.69 6.54
C LEU A 90 -6.63 5.47 7.72
#